data_AF-A0A9W5UTM9-F1
#
_entry.id   AF-A0A9W5UTM9-F1
#
_cell.length_a   1.000
_cell.length_b   1.000
_cell.length_c   1.000
_cell.angle_alpha   90.00
_cell.angle_beta   90.00
_cell.angle_gamma   90.00
#
_symmetry.space_group_name_H-M   'P 1'
#
loop_
_entity.id
_entity.type
_entity.pdbx_description
1 polymer ?
#
loop_
_entity_poly.entity_id
_entity_poly.type
_entity_poly.pdbx_seq_one_letter_code
_entity_poly.pdbx_strand_id
1 'polypeptide(L)'
;MAYAERGVSAPPEVVFNTATDPDRISSWLPEPLLSSEPAREGDAGQLRARWTARGADWSAELQVEPVDAGGSRLRLELGGGGGDVDRLADEALNSLAREVADNLQAG
;
A
#
# COMPACT_ATOMS: atom_id res chain seq x y z
N MET A 1 -0.40 12.97 10.20
CA MET A 1 -0.26 11.65 9.58
C MET A 1 -1.66 11.10 9.46
N ALA A 2 -2.06 10.74 8.26
CA ALA A 2 -3.34 10.13 7.96
C ALA A 2 -3.17 8.62 7.84
N TYR A 3 -4.22 7.87 8.13
CA TYR A 3 -4.22 6.43 7.90
C TYR A 3 -5.57 5.97 7.38
N ALA A 4 -5.53 4.94 6.54
CA ALA A 4 -6.70 4.23 6.07
C ALA A 4 -6.50 2.73 6.31
N GLU A 5 -7.60 2.02 6.48
CA GLU A 5 -7.59 0.58 6.71
C GLU A 5 -8.64 -0.11 5.84
N ARG A 6 -8.31 -1.29 5.34
CA ARG A 6 -9.19 -2.03 4.44
C ARG A 6 -8.99 -3.53 4.54
N GLY A 7 -10.10 -4.26 4.61
CA GLY A 7 -10.10 -5.72 4.50
C GLY A 7 -10.08 -6.15 3.03
N VAL A 8 -9.29 -7.16 2.70
CA VAL A 8 -9.23 -7.79 1.37
C VAL A 8 -9.31 -9.30 1.53
N SER A 9 -10.14 -9.95 0.72
CA SER A 9 -10.30 -11.42 0.69
C SER A 9 -9.18 -12.09 -0.10
N ALA A 10 -7.93 -11.82 0.26
CA ALA A 10 -6.73 -12.37 -0.36
C ALA A 10 -5.70 -12.73 0.71
N PRO A 11 -4.81 -13.72 0.46
CA PRO A 11 -3.72 -14.02 1.37
C PRO A 11 -2.76 -12.84 1.53
N PRO A 12 -2.20 -12.62 2.73
CA PRO A 12 -1.43 -11.40 3.02
C PRO A 12 -0.13 -11.35 2.21
N GLU A 13 0.47 -12.49 1.90
CA GLU A 13 1.61 -12.59 0.99
C GLU A 13 1.26 -12.14 -0.44
N VAL A 14 0.08 -12.54 -0.95
CA VAL A 14 -0.38 -12.12 -2.29
C VAL A 14 -0.59 -10.62 -2.31
N VAL A 15 -1.26 -10.07 -1.28
CA VAL A 15 -1.47 -8.63 -1.21
C VAL A 15 -0.15 -7.87 -1.13
N PHE A 16 0.76 -8.30 -0.28
CA PHE A 16 2.06 -7.67 -0.12
C PHE A 16 2.89 -7.73 -1.40
N ASN A 17 2.89 -8.87 -2.10
CA ASN A 17 3.56 -9.02 -3.38
C ASN A 17 2.95 -8.09 -4.43
N THR A 18 1.62 -8.05 -4.57
CA THR A 18 0.93 -7.14 -5.49
C THR A 18 1.21 -5.67 -5.17
N ALA A 19 1.16 -5.28 -3.89
CA ALA A 19 1.40 -3.91 -3.47
C ALA A 19 2.83 -3.44 -3.79
N THR A 20 3.77 -4.38 -3.79
CA THR A 20 5.20 -4.09 -3.91
C THR A 20 5.79 -4.48 -5.27
N ASP A 21 4.92 -4.88 -6.20
CA ASP A 21 5.24 -5.18 -7.58
C ASP A 21 5.53 -3.86 -8.34
N PRO A 22 6.72 -3.69 -8.93
CA PRO A 22 7.08 -2.47 -9.66
C PRO A 22 6.17 -2.17 -10.85
N ASP A 23 5.54 -3.18 -11.46
CA ASP A 23 4.61 -2.99 -12.58
C ASP A 23 3.22 -2.52 -12.12
N ARG A 24 2.88 -2.73 -10.84
CA ARG A 24 1.55 -2.40 -10.26
C ARG A 24 1.59 -1.25 -9.26
N ILE A 25 2.76 -0.92 -8.74
CA ILE A 25 2.90 0.09 -7.68
C ILE A 25 2.42 1.47 -8.13
N SER A 26 2.60 1.80 -9.41
CA SER A 26 2.14 3.04 -10.01
C SER A 26 0.62 3.15 -10.13
N SER A 27 -0.11 2.03 -10.06
CA SER A 27 -1.58 1.99 -10.14
C SER A 27 -2.26 2.36 -8.83
N TRP A 28 -1.57 2.26 -7.69
CA TRP A 28 -2.16 2.49 -6.37
C TRP A 28 -1.39 3.50 -5.50
N LEU A 29 -0.06 3.58 -5.63
CA LEU A 29 0.76 4.49 -4.84
C LEU A 29 0.66 5.92 -5.39
N PRO A 30 0.46 6.95 -4.55
CA PRO A 30 0.39 8.33 -5.01
C PRO A 30 1.65 8.81 -5.76
N GLU A 31 1.46 9.60 -6.83
CA GLU A 31 2.52 10.17 -7.67
C GLU A 31 3.69 10.86 -6.92
N PRO A 32 3.48 11.60 -5.81
CA PRO A 32 4.58 12.21 -5.05
C PRO A 32 5.60 11.19 -4.52
N LEU A 33 5.16 9.96 -4.26
CA LEU A 33 5.99 8.88 -3.73
C LEU A 33 6.63 8.03 -4.84
N LEU A 34 6.01 7.99 -6.03
CA LEU A 34 6.55 7.27 -7.20
C LEU A 34 7.78 7.96 -7.81
N SER A 35 7.87 9.28 -7.69
CA SER A 35 8.94 10.09 -8.30
C SER A 35 10.31 9.96 -7.61
N SER A 36 10.36 9.32 -6.44
CA SER A 36 11.59 9.10 -5.68
C SER A 36 11.84 7.61 -5.56
N GLU A 37 13.03 7.15 -5.96
CA GLU A 37 13.48 5.76 -5.76
C GLU A 37 13.16 5.31 -4.34
N PRO A 38 12.15 4.45 -4.13
CA PRO A 38 11.68 4.21 -2.79
C PRO A 38 12.72 3.39 -2.05
N ALA A 39 13.24 3.95 -0.95
CA ALA A 39 14.00 3.17 0.02
C ALA A 39 13.02 2.19 0.66
N ARG A 40 12.92 1.00 0.07
CA ARG A 40 12.05 -0.07 0.54
C ARG A 40 12.68 -0.70 1.77
N GLU A 41 12.24 -0.25 2.94
CA GLU A 41 12.44 -0.99 4.17
C GLU A 41 11.29 -1.99 4.29
N GLY A 42 11.60 -3.24 3.95
CA GLY A 42 10.64 -4.34 3.98
C GLY A 42 11.10 -5.42 4.93
N ASP A 43 10.25 -5.77 5.88
CA ASP A 43 10.41 -7.00 6.65
C ASP A 43 9.36 -7.99 6.12
N ALA A 44 9.81 -8.94 5.30
CA ALA A 44 8.92 -9.94 4.71
C ALA A 44 8.29 -10.86 5.78
N GLY A 45 8.89 -10.94 6.97
CA GLY A 45 8.30 -11.64 8.11
C GLY A 45 7.15 -10.85 8.76
N GLN A 46 7.17 -9.51 8.64
CA GLN A 46 6.14 -8.62 9.18
C GLN A 46 5.22 -8.01 8.10
N LEU A 47 5.41 -8.38 6.83
CA LEU A 47 4.64 -7.90 5.66
C LEU A 47 4.40 -6.39 5.66
N ARG A 48 5.47 -5.65 5.93
CA ARG A 48 5.50 -4.19 6.01
C ARG A 48 6.38 -3.62 4.91
N ALA A 49 5.92 -2.55 4.28
CA ALA A 49 6.68 -1.82 3.25
C ALA A 49 6.56 -0.31 3.49
N ARG A 50 7.67 0.39 3.33
CA ARG A 50 7.73 1.85 3.48
C ARG A 50 8.30 2.51 2.23
N TRP A 51 7.71 3.64 1.87
CA TRP A 51 8.14 4.53 0.78
C TRP A 51 8.34 5.93 1.32
N THR A 52 9.40 6.61 0.89
CA THR A 52 9.69 7.98 1.30
C THR A 52 10.15 8.76 0.08
N ALA A 53 9.54 9.92 -0.14
CA ALA A 53 9.95 10.81 -1.22
C ALA A 53 11.25 11.55 -0.84
N ARG A 54 12.26 11.53 -1.72
CA ARG A 54 13.49 12.31 -1.53
C ARG A 54 13.21 13.77 -1.88
N GLY A 55 13.32 14.65 -0.90
CA GLY A 55 13.15 16.09 -1.10
C GLY A 55 11.72 16.60 -0.94
N ALA A 56 10.79 15.77 -0.46
CA ALA A 56 9.45 16.18 -0.05
C ALA A 56 9.07 15.53 1.27
N ASP A 57 8.20 16.16 2.06
CA ASP A 57 7.68 15.64 3.33
C ASP A 57 6.66 14.49 3.14
N TRP A 58 6.76 13.72 2.05
CA TRP A 58 5.86 12.62 1.74
C TRP A 58 6.45 11.27 2.16
N SER A 59 5.66 10.50 2.89
CA SER A 59 5.96 9.12 3.27
C SER A 59 4.71 8.26 3.20
N ALA A 60 4.86 7.01 2.78
CA ALA A 60 3.82 6.00 2.87
C ALA A 60 4.35 4.77 3.60
N GLU A 61 3.51 4.15 4.42
CA GLU A 61 3.78 2.88 5.04
C GLU A 61 2.58 1.96 4.90
N LEU A 62 2.80 0.80 4.29
CA LEU A 62 1.80 -0.26 4.17
C LEU A 62 2.15 -1.37 5.14
N GLN A 63 1.17 -1.79 5.92
CA GLN A 63 1.22 -2.97 6.76
C GLN A 63 0.11 -3.93 6.31
N VAL A 64 0.46 -5.20 6.16
CA VAL A 64 -0.48 -6.25 5.77
C VAL A 64 -0.54 -7.29 6.88
N GLU A 65 -1.70 -7.42 7.51
CA GLU A 65 -1.92 -8.36 8.61
C GLU A 65 -2.87 -9.49 8.18
N PRO A 66 -2.59 -10.74 8.53
CA PRO A 66 -3.54 -11.84 8.33
C PRO A 66 -4.80 -11.64 9.19
N VAL A 67 -5.96 -12.06 8.69
CA VAL A 67 -7.19 -12.16 9.48
C VAL A 67 -7.76 -13.58 9.44
N ASP A 68 -8.46 -13.99 10.50
CA ASP A 68 -8.94 -15.38 10.72
C ASP A 68 -9.78 -15.98 9.59
N ALA A 69 -10.36 -15.16 8.70
CA ALA A 69 -11.19 -15.61 7.58
C ALA A 69 -10.42 -15.97 6.29
N GLY A 70 -9.08 -16.07 6.35
CA GLY A 70 -8.25 -16.29 5.16
C GLY A 70 -8.11 -15.06 4.26
N GLY A 71 -8.46 -13.89 4.79
CA GLY A 71 -8.22 -12.59 4.17
C GLY A 71 -7.05 -11.86 4.83
N SER A 72 -6.91 -10.59 4.46
CA SER A 72 -5.89 -9.70 4.99
C SER A 72 -6.48 -8.35 5.35
N ARG A 73 -5.94 -7.73 6.40
CA ARG A 73 -6.16 -6.33 6.72
C ARG A 73 -4.98 -5.52 6.20
N LEU A 74 -5.29 -4.52 5.40
CA LEU A 74 -4.34 -3.54 4.89
C LEU A 74 -4.46 -2.29 5.73
N ARG A 75 -3.33 -1.76 6.16
CA ARG A 75 -3.24 -0.46 6.79
C ARG A 75 -2.22 0.37 6.03
N LEU A 76 -2.66 1.49 5.48
CA LEU A 76 -1.81 2.45 4.80
C LEU A 76 -1.73 3.73 5.63
N GLU A 77 -0.54 4.09 6.06
CA GLU A 77 -0.26 5.35 6.73
C GLU A 77 0.42 6.29 5.75
N LEU A 78 -0.19 7.46 5.51
CA LEU A 78 0.37 8.51 4.66
C LEU A 78 0.77 9.72 5.53
N GLY A 79 2.00 10.18 5.31
CA GLY A 79 2.54 11.41 5.86
C GLY A 79 2.83 12.40 4.73
N GLY A 80 2.60 13.69 4.97
CA GLY A 80 2.90 14.79 4.04
C GLY A 80 1.68 15.46 3.43
N GLY A 81 1.91 16.46 2.58
CA GLY A 81 0.95 16.79 1.52
C GLY A 81 -0.20 17.76 1.78
N GLY A 82 -0.41 18.25 2.99
CA GLY A 82 -1.49 19.21 3.27
C GLY A 82 -2.82 18.56 3.68
N GLY A 83 -3.96 19.10 3.23
CA GLY A 83 -5.28 18.90 3.85
C GLY A 83 -6.07 17.63 3.50
N ASP A 84 -5.63 16.83 2.53
CA ASP A 84 -6.44 15.73 1.97
C ASP A 84 -5.77 14.34 2.03
N VAL A 85 -4.77 14.20 2.91
CA VAL A 85 -3.98 12.95 3.03
C VAL A 85 -4.82 11.74 3.45
N ASP A 86 -5.88 11.96 4.25
CA ASP A 86 -6.83 10.90 4.64
C ASP A 86 -7.62 10.37 3.45
N ARG A 87 -8.10 11.27 2.58
CA ARG A 87 -8.81 10.89 1.37
C ARG A 87 -7.87 10.13 0.43
N LEU A 88 -6.65 10.63 0.26
CA LEU A 88 -5.64 9.99 -0.59
C LEU A 88 -5.26 8.60 -0.07
N ALA A 89 -5.18 8.40 1.25
CA ALA A 89 -4.91 7.09 1.84
C ALA A 89 -6.03 6.09 1.54
N ASP A 90 -7.30 6.50 1.66
CA ASP A 90 -8.42 5.63 1.29
C ASP A 90 -8.46 5.35 -0.21
N GLU A 91 -8.26 6.36 -1.07
CA GLU A 91 -8.22 6.18 -2.53
C GLU A 91 -7.09 5.21 -2.94
N ALA A 92 -5.90 5.34 -2.35
CA ALA A 92 -4.80 4.42 -2.58
C ALA A 92 -5.12 2.98 -2.16
N LEU A 93 -5.77 2.77 -1.00
CA LEU A 93 -6.21 1.44 -0.57
C LEU A 93 -7.35 0.87 -1.44
N ASN A 94 -8.25 1.71 -1.95
CA ASN A 94 -9.26 1.29 -2.92
C ASN A 94 -8.60 0.73 -4.19
N SER A 95 -7.61 1.46 -4.73
CA SER A 95 -6.87 1.03 -5.91
C SER A 95 -6.08 -0.24 -5.65
N LEU A 96 -5.38 -0.34 -4.51
CA LEU A 96 -4.64 -1.54 -4.15
C LEU A 96 -5.55 -2.77 -4.02
N ALA A 97 -6.72 -2.63 -3.38
CA ALA A 97 -7.68 -3.72 -3.26
C ALA A 97 -8.18 -4.18 -4.64
N ARG A 98 -8.34 -3.27 -5.59
CA ARG A 98 -8.69 -3.59 -6.98
C ARG A 98 -7.56 -4.33 -7.69
N GLU A 99 -6.32 -3.86 -7.57
CA GLU A 99 -5.14 -4.52 -8.16
C GLU A 99 -4.96 -5.95 -7.64
N VAL A 100 -5.20 -6.18 -6.34
CA VAL A 100 -5.18 -7.52 -5.76
C VAL A 100 -6.27 -8.40 -6.34
N ALA A 101 -7.50 -7.88 -6.45
CA ALA A 101 -8.61 -8.63 -7.02
C ALA A 101 -8.38 -8.99 -8.49
N ASP A 102 -7.80 -8.07 -9.26
CA ASP A 102 -7.39 -8.29 -10.65
C ASP A 102 -6.30 -9.36 -10.77
N ASN A 103 -5.26 -9.26 -9.93
CA ASN A 103 -4.18 -10.25 -9.88
C ASN A 103 -4.68 -11.66 -9.53
N LEU A 104 -5.68 -11.77 -8.66
CA LEU A 104 -6.32 -13.05 -8.32
C LEU A 104 -7.18 -13.62 -9.45
N GLN A 105 -7.72 -12.79 -10.33
CA GLN A 105 -8.52 -13.22 -11.49
C GLN A 105 -7.65 -13.57 -12.70
N ALA A 106 -6.45 -12.99 -12.79
CA ALA A 106 -5.53 -13.19 -13.92
C ALA A 106 -4.75 -14.52 -13.87
N GLY A 107 -4.77 -15.24 -12.74
CA GLY A 107 -4.10 -16.54 -12.54
C GLY A 107 -5.07 -17.72 -12.55
#